data_AF-A0A9D2ZX40-F1
#
_entry.id   AF-A0A9D2ZX40-F1
#
_cell.length_a   1.000
_cell.length_b   1.000
_cell.length_c   1.000
_cell.angle_alpha   90.00
_cell.angle_beta   90.00
_cell.angle_gamma   90.00
#
_symmetry.space_group_name_H-M   'P 1'
#
loop_
_entity.id
_entity.type
_entity.pdbx_description
1 polymer ?
#
loop_
_entity_poly.entity_id
_entity_poly.type
_entity_poly.pdbx_seq_one_letter_code
_entity_poly.pdbx_strand_id
1 'polypeptide(L)' 'MDIEVVRGATLFAGLDDEATSALMKFMNPRSLRRGTVLFHEGDAGDELYIVSSGKLKIGRE' A
#
# COMPACT_ATOMS: atom_id res chain seq x y z
N MET A 1 10.47 4.49 -1.28
CA MET A 1 9.70 3.97 -0.13
C MET A 1 10.73 3.34 0.81
N ASP A 2 10.58 3.50 2.12
CA ASP A 2 11.48 2.89 3.11
C ASP A 2 11.07 1.41 3.33
N ILE A 3 12.05 0.52 3.54
CA ILE A 3 11.83 -0.90 3.83
C ILE A 3 10.98 -1.10 5.09
N GLU A 4 11.12 -0.21 6.07
CA GLU A 4 10.39 -0.23 7.32
C GLU A 4 8.87 -0.04 7.13
N VAL A 5 8.45 0.66 6.07
CA VAL A 5 7.03 0.82 5.75
C VAL A 5 6.39 -0.51 5.38
N VAL A 6 7.10 -1.34 4.61
CA VAL A 6 6.60 -2.65 4.19
C VAL A 6 6.58 -3.60 5.38
N ARG A 7 7.61 -3.60 6.22
CA ARG A 7 7.67 -4.41 7.44
C ARG A 7 6.64 -4.03 8.49
N GLY A 8 6.31 -2.74 8.58
CA GLY A 8 5.26 -2.25 9.46
C GLY A 8 3.85 -2.73 9.05
N ALA A 9 3.65 -3.14 7.79
CA ALA A 9 2.40 -3.75 7.37
C ALA A 9 2.34 -5.19 7.88
N THR A 10 1.34 -5.50 8.72
CA THR A 10 1.19 -6.80 9.39
C THR A 10 1.24 -8.00 8.42
N LEU A 11 0.74 -7.83 7.19
CA LEU A 11 0.79 -8.86 6.15
C LEU A 11 2.22 -9.28 5.77
N PHE A 12 3.20 -8.38 5.91
CA PHE A 12 4.58 -8.58 5.47
C PHE A 12 5.60 -8.53 6.61
N ALA A 13 5.15 -8.50 7.88
CA ALA A 13 6.01 -8.39 9.05
C ALA A 13 7.02 -9.56 9.21
N GLY A 14 6.75 -10.72 8.58
CA GLY A 14 7.62 -11.89 8.62
C GLY A 14 8.70 -11.94 7.52
N LEU A 15 8.79 -10.93 6.65
CA LEU A 15 9.77 -10.92 5.56
C LEU A 15 11.15 -10.47 6.03
N ASP A 16 12.18 -11.19 5.60
CA ASP A 16 13.57 -10.76 5.74
C ASP A 16 13.92 -9.60 4.78
N ASP A 17 15.14 -9.07 4.88
CA ASP A 17 15.57 -7.90 4.12
C ASP A 17 15.54 -8.16 2.61
N GLU A 18 15.91 -9.36 2.19
CA GLU A 18 16.01 -9.76 0.78
C GLU A 18 14.62 -9.89 0.16
N ALA A 19 13.71 -10.61 0.82
CA ALA A 19 12.33 -10.77 0.38
C ALA A 19 11.58 -9.44 0.37
N THR A 20 11.80 -8.59 1.39
CA THR A 20 11.20 -7.24 1.41
C THR A 20 11.73 -6.38 0.27
N SER A 21 13.04 -6.40 0.03
CA SER A 21 13.66 -5.66 -1.09
C SER A 21 13.15 -6.16 -2.44
N ALA A 22 12.92 -7.46 -2.60
CA ALA A 22 12.33 -8.03 -3.80
C ALA A 22 10.89 -7.56 -4.00
N LEU A 23 10.06 -7.59 -2.96
CA LEU A 23 8.67 -7.10 -3.00
C LEU A 23 8.61 -5.62 -3.39
N MET A 24 9.47 -4.79 -2.80
CA MET A 24 9.52 -3.35 -3.09
C MET A 24 9.81 -3.04 -4.56
N LYS A 25 10.49 -3.92 -5.30
CA LYS A 25 10.75 -3.73 -6.75
C LYS A 25 9.49 -3.86 -7.60
N PHE A 26 8.47 -4.55 -7.10
CA PHE A 26 7.17 -4.69 -7.78
C PHE A 26 6.16 -3.62 -7.36
N MET A 27 6.49 -2.79 -6.36
CA MET A 27 5.61 -1.74 -5.87
C MET A 27 5.81 -0.44 -6.64
N ASN A 28 4.69 0.20 -6.99
CA ASN A 28 4.68 1.49 -7.66
C ASN A 28 4.25 2.60 -6.69
N PRO A 29 5.07 3.64 -6.45
CA PRO A 29 4.67 4.77 -5.63
C PRO A 29 3.46 5.51 -6.21
N ARG A 30 2.45 5.78 -5.38
CA ARG A 30 1.25 6.54 -5.77
C ARG A 30 0.99 7.65 -4.76
N SER A 31 0.76 8.86 -5.26
CA SER A 31 0.43 10.05 -4.45
C SER A 31 -1.00 10.47 -4.73
N LEU A 32 -1.76 10.71 -3.67
CA LEU A 32 -3.17 11.16 -3.74
C LEU A 32 -3.29 12.55 -3.14
N ARG A 33 -4.15 13.38 -3.75
CA ARG A 33 -4.54 14.66 -3.14
C ARG A 33 -5.70 14.42 -2.16
N ARG A 34 -5.90 15.35 -1.22
CA ARG A 34 -7.06 15.31 -0.33
C ARG A 34 -8.35 15.29 -1.17
N GLY A 35 -9.23 14.34 -0.87
CA GLY A 35 -10.50 14.15 -1.58
C GLY A 35 -10.42 13.27 -2.82
N THR A 36 -9.23 12.80 -3.21
CA THR A 36 -9.09 11.80 -4.28
C THR A 36 -9.56 10.43 -3.78
N VAL A 37 -10.46 9.80 -4.54
CA VAL A 37 -10.83 8.39 -4.33
C VAL A 37 -9.78 7.50 -4.99
N LEU A 38 -9.32 6.47 -4.26
CA LEU A 38 -8.31 5.53 -4.77
C LEU A 38 -8.93 4.46 -5.67
N PHE A 39 -10.02 3.85 -5.21
CA PHE A 39 -10.86 2.89 -5.94
C PHE A 39 -12.27 2.85 -5.32
N HIS A 40 -13.24 2.29 -6.04
CA HIS A 40 -14.61 2.07 -5.60
C HIS A 40 -14.90 0.56 -5.42
N GLU A 41 -15.97 0.26 -4.68
CA GLU A 41 -16.48 -1.11 -4.61
C GLU A 41 -16.94 -1.57 -6.01
N GLY A 42 -16.46 -2.73 -6.45
CA GLY A 42 -16.74 -3.28 -7.79
C GLY A 42 -15.67 -3.00 -8.85
N ASP A 43 -14.67 -2.16 -8.55
CA ASP A 43 -13.49 -2.01 -9.41
C ASP A 43 -12.68 -3.33 -9.46
N ALA A 44 -11.85 -3.48 -10.49
CA ALA A 44 -10.98 -4.65 -10.64
C ALA A 44 -10.10 -4.84 -9.39
N GLY A 45 -10.09 -6.07 -8.85
CA GLY A 45 -9.46 -6.41 -7.58
C GLY A 45 -8.13 -7.12 -7.73
N ASP A 46 -7.16 -6.50 -8.41
CA ASP A 46 -5.82 -7.05 -8.63
C ASP A 46 -4.69 -6.22 -8.00
N GLU A 47 -5.05 -5.19 -7.20
CA GLU A 47 -4.09 -4.28 -6.57
C GLU A 47 -4.09 -4.35 -5.04
N LEU A 48 -2.89 -4.24 -4.45
CA LEU A 48 -2.68 -4.12 -3.00
C LEU A 48 -1.90 -2.84 -2.70
N TYR A 49 -2.35 -2.11 -1.68
CA TYR A 49 -1.78 -0.83 -1.28
C TYR A 49 -1.26 -0.86 0.16
N ILE A 50 -0.10 -0.24 0.38
CA ILE A 50 0.42 0.08 1.70
C ILE A 50 0.45 1.60 1.85
N VAL A 51 -0.19 2.12 2.90
CA VAL A 51 -0.18 3.56 3.19
C VAL A 51 1.15 3.93 3.84
N SER A 52 2.04 4.53 3.06
CA SER A 52 3.35 5.00 3.54
C SER A 52 3.27 6.28 4.38
N SER A 53 2.28 7.14 4.10
CA SER A 53 2.06 8.39 4.82
C SER A 53 0.63 8.90 4.65
N GLY A 54 0.17 9.70 5.60
CA GLY A 54 -1.19 10.26 5.59
C GLY A 54 -2.25 9.27 6.09
N LYS A 55 -3.51 9.49 5.70
CA LYS A 55 -4.66 8.68 6.12
C LYS A 55 -5.63 8.51 4.95
N LEU A 56 -6.15 7.31 4.80
CA LEU A 56 -7.28 7.01 3.91
C LEU A 56 -8.53 6.77 4.75
N LYS A 57 -9.67 7.23 4.25
CA LYS A 57 -10.99 6.91 4.80
C LYS A 57 -11.56 5.78 3.96
N ILE A 58 -12.00 4.72 4.62
CA ILE A 58 -12.83 3.68 4.01
C ILE A 58 -14.27 3.97 4.42
N GLY A 59 -15.18 3.96 3.46
CA GLY A 59 -16.60 4.21 3.69
C GLY A 59 -17.41 3.79 2.48
N ARG A 60 -18.70 3.59 2.71
CA ARG A 60 -19.71 3.51 1.65
C ARG A 60 -20.29 4.91 1.49
N GLU A 61 -20.67 5.28 0.27
CA GLU A 61 -21.63 6.37 0.09
C GLU A 61 -22.99 5.97 0.67
#